data_AF-V5H993-F1
#
_entry.id   AF-V5H993-F1
#
_cell.length_a   1.000
_cell.length_b   1.000
_cell.length_c   1.000
_cell.angle_alpha   90.00
_cell.angle_beta   90.00
_cell.angle_gamma   90.00
#
_symmetry.space_group_name_H-M   'P 1'
#
loop_
_entity.id
_entity.type
_entity.pdbx_description
1 polymer ?
#
loop_
_entity_poly.entity_id
_entity_poly.type
_entity_poly.pdbx_seq_one_letter_code
_entity_poly.pdbx_strand_id
1 'polypeptide(L)'
;MRVGVLAKGLLLAGDLTVGLVVMCSEKPGRTLLARVAALLPKHLAAVAPDDKYEVRASPQDAAVLLTSTGEPKVTVWVTLTSPVMRDTAPTDASNASAKDPPDVLGRQKCLDALAALRHAKWFQARASSLQSCVMVIRILRDLCQRVPTWSTLNAWALELLVEKVLSSAGQPMPPGDALRRVLEAVAGGILLPGSPGLVDPCEREPVDALAGLTDQAREDITASAQHALRLVAFRQIHKVLGMDPLPPPKFARNLMNRKRRRDGEANEAEGADGKKDKKEEQAKVTEPAAKA
;
A
#
# COMPACT_ATOMS: atom_id res chain seq x y z
N MET A 1 13.77 1.10 -14.41
CA MET A 1 13.40 0.81 -12.99
C MET A 1 11.89 0.91 -12.84
N ARG A 2 11.24 -0.04 -12.15
CA ARG A 2 9.80 0.08 -11.84
C ARG A 2 9.61 1.14 -10.75
N VAL A 3 8.54 1.94 -10.82
CA VAL A 3 8.14 2.89 -9.77
C VAL A 3 6.64 2.85 -9.52
N GLY A 4 6.17 3.66 -8.57
CA GLY A 4 4.75 3.80 -8.25
C GLY A 4 4.11 2.49 -7.80
N VAL A 5 2.82 2.32 -8.11
CA VAL A 5 2.02 1.17 -7.66
C VAL A 5 2.54 -0.17 -8.18
N LEU A 6 3.18 -0.18 -9.37
CA LEU A 6 3.77 -1.39 -9.95
C LEU A 6 4.97 -1.88 -9.12
N ALA A 7 5.88 -0.98 -8.73
CA ALA A 7 7.06 -1.35 -7.95
C ALA A 7 6.70 -1.78 -6.52
N LYS A 8 5.68 -1.15 -5.96
CA LYS A 8 5.25 -1.34 -4.57
C LYS A 8 4.28 -2.51 -4.39
N GLY A 9 3.91 -3.19 -5.49
CA GLY A 9 2.91 -4.25 -5.46
C GLY A 9 1.55 -3.74 -4.98
N LEU A 10 1.16 -2.52 -5.35
CA LEU A 10 -0.09 -1.90 -4.88
C LEU A 10 -1.23 -1.95 -5.91
N LEU A 11 -0.99 -2.47 -7.12
CA LEU A 11 -2.00 -2.55 -8.20
C LEU A 11 -3.35 -3.09 -7.70
N LEU A 12 -4.42 -2.39 -8.08
CA LEU A 12 -5.81 -2.78 -7.88
C LEU A 12 -6.42 -3.23 -9.21
N ALA A 13 -7.55 -3.95 -9.15
CA ALA A 13 -8.31 -4.27 -10.35
C ALA A 13 -8.73 -2.97 -11.07
N GLY A 14 -8.50 -2.91 -12.37
CA GLY A 14 -8.74 -1.70 -13.17
C GLY A 14 -7.56 -0.71 -13.25
N ASP A 15 -6.48 -0.92 -12.47
CA ASP A 15 -5.25 -0.13 -12.65
C ASP A 15 -4.60 -0.51 -14.01
N LEU A 16 -4.82 0.31 -15.04
CA LEU A 16 -4.29 0.11 -16.39
C LEU A 16 -3.07 0.98 -16.70
N THR A 17 -2.62 1.79 -15.74
CA THR A 17 -1.49 2.71 -15.94
C THR A 17 -0.37 2.39 -14.95
N VAL A 18 0.86 2.24 -15.45
CA VAL A 18 2.05 1.97 -14.64
C VAL A 18 3.22 2.87 -15.03
N GLY A 19 4.15 3.04 -14.10
CA GLY A 19 5.32 3.91 -14.26
C GLY A 19 6.64 3.17 -14.24
N LEU A 20 7.52 3.52 -15.16
CA LEU A 20 8.93 3.16 -15.22
C LEU A 20 9.77 4.44 -15.24
N VAL A 21 10.94 4.38 -14.61
CA VAL A 21 11.96 5.43 -14.69
C VAL A 21 13.23 4.89 -15.33
N VAL A 22 13.74 5.62 -16.32
CA VAL A 22 15.02 5.38 -16.99
C VAL A 22 16.02 6.40 -16.45
N MET A 23 17.14 5.89 -15.95
CA MET A 23 18.23 6.69 -15.40
C MET A 23 19.26 6.95 -16.50
N CYS A 24 19.45 8.22 -16.84
CA CYS A 24 20.46 8.71 -17.77
C CYS A 24 21.72 9.13 -17.01
N SER A 25 22.89 8.95 -17.63
CA SER A 25 24.17 9.45 -17.09
C SER A 25 24.22 10.98 -17.02
N GLU A 26 23.64 11.63 -18.03
CA GLU A 26 23.55 13.10 -18.16
C GLU A 26 22.10 13.57 -18.11
N LYS A 27 21.90 14.89 -18.01
CA LYS A 27 20.56 15.52 -18.05
C LYS A 27 19.87 15.13 -19.36
N PRO A 28 18.71 14.43 -19.29
CA PRO A 28 18.05 13.98 -20.51
C PRO A 28 17.52 15.17 -21.30
N GLY A 29 17.71 15.14 -22.62
CA GLY A 29 17.20 16.14 -23.56
C GLY A 29 16.03 15.66 -24.41
N ARG A 30 15.35 16.56 -25.12
CA ARG A 30 14.27 16.23 -26.07
C ARG A 30 14.80 15.41 -27.24
N THR A 31 16.05 15.63 -27.65
CA THR A 31 16.71 14.81 -28.69
C THR A 31 16.82 13.35 -28.25
N LEU A 32 17.25 13.10 -27.00
CA LEU A 32 17.32 11.75 -26.44
C LEU A 32 15.92 11.13 -26.36
N LEU A 33 14.93 11.89 -25.89
CA LEU A 33 13.55 11.43 -25.79
C LEU A 33 12.97 11.00 -27.15
N ALA A 34 13.18 11.83 -28.18
CA ALA A 34 12.75 11.54 -29.54
C ALA A 34 13.45 10.30 -30.11
N ARG A 35 14.76 10.16 -29.86
CA ARG A 35 15.53 8.99 -30.26
C ARG A 35 15.03 7.71 -29.59
N VAL A 36 14.74 7.74 -28.28
CA VAL A 36 14.15 6.61 -27.55
C VAL A 36 12.79 6.25 -28.14
N ALA A 37 11.91 7.23 -28.36
CA ALA A 37 10.59 6.99 -28.94
C ALA A 37 10.65 6.39 -30.36
N ALA A 38 11.65 6.76 -31.16
CA ALA A 38 11.85 6.22 -32.51
C ALA A 38 12.43 4.79 -32.54
N LEU A 39 13.29 4.45 -31.57
CA LEU A 39 13.96 3.14 -31.51
C LEU A 39 13.15 2.09 -30.74
N LEU A 40 12.40 2.51 -29.73
CA LEU A 40 11.68 1.60 -28.84
C LEU A 40 10.69 0.67 -29.56
N PRO A 41 9.88 1.10 -30.55
CA PRO A 41 9.02 0.20 -31.31
C PRO A 41 9.80 -0.93 -32.01
N LYS A 42 10.98 -0.64 -32.54
CA LYS A 42 11.84 -1.64 -33.23
C LYS A 42 12.33 -2.69 -32.26
N HIS A 43 12.73 -2.27 -31.05
CA HIS A 43 13.16 -3.20 -30.01
C HIS A 43 11.99 -4.01 -29.43
N LEU A 44 10.80 -3.42 -29.31
CA LEU A 44 9.59 -4.12 -28.87
C LEU A 44 9.18 -5.22 -29.85
N ALA A 45 9.19 -4.95 -31.16
CA ALA A 45 8.89 -5.95 -32.18
C ALA A 45 9.86 -7.14 -32.19
N ALA A 46 11.11 -6.94 -31.73
CA ALA A 46 12.08 -8.03 -31.62
C ALA A 46 11.85 -8.95 -30.42
N VAL A 47 11.28 -8.44 -29.33
CA VAL A 47 11.06 -9.21 -28.09
C VAL A 47 9.63 -9.73 -27.94
N ALA A 48 8.66 -9.07 -28.60
CA ALA A 48 7.25 -9.40 -28.58
C ALA A 48 6.67 -9.16 -29.99
N PRO A 49 6.94 -10.06 -30.96
CA PRO A 49 6.55 -9.85 -32.36
C PRO A 49 5.03 -9.87 -32.58
N ASP A 50 4.29 -10.57 -31.72
CA ASP A 50 2.84 -10.72 -31.81
C ASP A 50 2.08 -9.55 -31.14
N ASP A 51 2.77 -8.76 -30.32
CA ASP A 51 2.18 -7.64 -29.59
C ASP A 51 2.41 -6.31 -30.32
N LYS A 52 1.35 -5.49 -30.40
CA LYS A 52 1.42 -4.15 -30.99
C LYS A 52 1.30 -3.08 -29.91
N TYR A 53 2.24 -2.14 -29.94
CA TYR A 53 2.34 -1.02 -29.00
C TYR A 53 2.35 0.30 -29.75
N GLU A 54 1.57 1.26 -29.27
CA GLU A 54 1.64 2.66 -29.69
C GLU A 54 2.66 3.39 -28.80
N VAL A 55 3.61 4.08 -29.42
CA VAL A 55 4.69 4.77 -28.71
C VAL A 55 4.65 6.26 -29.01
N ARG A 56 4.54 7.10 -27.97
CA ARG A 56 4.46 8.56 -28.10
C ARG A 56 5.43 9.25 -27.15
N ALA A 57 6.27 10.14 -27.68
CA ALA A 57 7.09 11.02 -26.84
C ALA A 57 6.25 12.15 -26.23
N SER A 58 6.45 12.45 -24.95
CA SER A 58 5.88 13.59 -24.23
C SER A 58 7.00 14.42 -23.58
N PRO A 59 7.55 15.44 -24.28
CA PRO A 59 8.60 16.30 -23.73
C PRO A 59 8.18 17.04 -22.46
N GLN A 60 6.91 17.43 -22.36
CA GLN A 60 6.33 18.13 -21.20
C GLN A 60 6.28 17.28 -19.92
N ASP A 61 6.25 15.95 -20.06
CA ASP A 61 6.26 14.99 -18.94
C ASP A 61 7.62 14.31 -18.76
N ALA A 62 8.62 14.72 -19.56
CA ALA A 62 9.93 14.07 -19.64
C ALA A 62 9.83 12.54 -19.88
N ALA A 63 8.82 12.09 -20.64
CA ALA A 63 8.45 10.68 -20.70
C ALA A 63 8.11 10.19 -22.11
N VAL A 64 8.26 8.87 -22.31
CA VAL A 64 7.71 8.13 -23.45
C VAL A 64 6.50 7.34 -22.95
N LEU A 65 5.38 7.52 -23.62
CA LEU A 65 4.14 6.80 -23.37
C LEU A 65 4.07 5.57 -24.27
N LEU A 66 3.90 4.40 -23.68
CA LEU A 66 3.64 3.14 -24.36
C LEU A 66 2.20 2.72 -24.07
N THR A 67 1.41 2.44 -25.10
CA THR A 67 0.03 1.96 -24.94
C THR A 67 -0.13 0.64 -25.69
N SER A 68 -0.65 -0.39 -25.03
CA SER A 68 -1.02 -1.63 -25.71
C SER A 68 -2.22 -1.40 -26.62
N THR A 69 -2.27 -2.10 -27.73
CA THR A 69 -3.40 -2.03 -28.67
C THR A 69 -4.54 -2.98 -28.31
N GLY A 70 -4.24 -4.07 -27.59
CA GLY A 70 -5.24 -5.01 -27.09
C GLY A 70 -6.10 -4.45 -25.96
N GLU A 71 -7.31 -4.98 -25.80
CA GLU A 71 -8.22 -4.62 -24.71
C GLU A 71 -8.06 -5.56 -23.51
N PRO A 72 -8.00 -5.04 -22.26
CA PRO A 72 -7.98 -3.61 -21.92
C PRO A 72 -6.63 -2.93 -22.26
N LYS A 73 -6.68 -1.67 -22.68
CA LYS A 73 -5.48 -0.89 -23.03
C LYS A 73 -4.64 -0.58 -21.79
N VAL A 74 -3.45 -1.15 -21.72
CA VAL A 74 -2.46 -0.87 -20.67
C VAL A 74 -1.52 0.22 -21.14
N THR A 75 -1.26 1.18 -20.25
CA THR A 75 -0.41 2.33 -20.50
C THR A 75 0.81 2.29 -19.59
N VAL A 76 2.02 2.42 -20.15
CA VAL A 76 3.28 2.50 -19.42
C VAL A 76 3.91 3.86 -19.67
N TRP A 77 4.08 4.62 -18.59
CA TRP A 77 4.85 5.87 -18.60
C TRP A 77 6.32 5.55 -18.35
N VAL A 78 7.18 5.89 -19.30
CA VAL A 78 8.63 5.72 -19.18
C VAL A 78 9.27 7.09 -19.05
N THR A 79 9.47 7.56 -17.82
CA THR A 79 10.06 8.87 -17.54
C THR A 79 11.58 8.80 -17.54
N LEU A 80 12.24 9.71 -18.24
CA LEU A 80 13.68 9.85 -18.28
C LEU A 80 14.12 10.85 -17.21
N THR A 81 15.13 10.51 -16.43
CA THR A 81 15.74 11.41 -15.44
C THR A 81 17.22 11.11 -15.26
N SER A 82 17.93 11.92 -14.49
CA SER A 82 19.35 11.70 -14.17
C SER A 82 19.65 12.18 -12.74
N PRO A 83 20.57 11.51 -11.99
CA PRO A 83 20.98 11.98 -10.67
C PRO A 83 21.43 13.45 -10.65
N VAL A 84 22.07 13.92 -11.73
CA VAL A 84 22.63 15.27 -11.87
C VAL A 84 21.56 16.36 -12.01
N MET A 85 20.28 15.98 -12.13
CA MET A 85 19.15 16.94 -12.10
C MET A 85 18.99 17.61 -10.73
N ARG A 86 19.57 17.04 -9.66
CA ARG A 86 19.54 17.59 -8.30
C ARG A 86 20.60 18.66 -8.04
N ASP A 87 21.71 18.63 -8.77
CA ASP A 87 22.89 19.46 -8.50
C ASP A 87 22.71 20.94 -8.87
N THR A 88 21.58 21.33 -9.47
CA THR A 88 21.26 22.71 -9.84
C THR A 88 20.29 23.42 -8.89
N ALA A 89 20.16 22.95 -7.64
CA ALA A 89 19.49 23.76 -6.62
C ALA A 89 20.27 25.08 -6.43
N PRO A 90 19.61 26.25 -6.39
CA PRO A 90 20.27 27.56 -6.37
C PRO A 90 20.84 27.92 -4.99
N THR A 91 21.41 26.95 -4.26
CA THR A 91 21.97 27.19 -2.92
C THR A 91 23.46 27.43 -2.90
N ASP A 92 24.18 27.31 -4.03
CA ASP A 92 25.61 27.64 -4.09
C ASP A 92 25.92 28.53 -5.30
N ALA A 93 25.96 29.84 -5.06
CA ALA A 93 26.42 30.87 -5.99
C ALA A 93 27.96 30.85 -6.20
N SER A 94 28.59 29.67 -6.14
CA SER A 94 30.05 29.52 -6.27
C SER A 94 30.48 28.55 -7.38
N ASN A 95 29.56 27.82 -8.01
CA ASN A 95 29.86 27.05 -9.21
C ASN A 95 29.07 27.61 -10.39
N ALA A 96 29.78 28.36 -11.23
CA ALA A 96 29.28 28.88 -12.50
C ALA A 96 28.55 27.77 -13.28
N SER A 97 27.22 27.88 -13.31
CA SER A 97 26.35 27.05 -14.11
C SER A 97 26.81 27.11 -15.57
N ALA A 98 27.34 26.01 -16.10
CA ALA A 98 27.18 25.75 -17.52
C ALA A 98 25.67 25.84 -17.76
N LYS A 99 25.21 26.85 -18.50
CA LYS A 99 23.80 27.02 -18.84
C LYS A 99 23.33 25.67 -19.38
N ASP A 100 22.29 25.12 -18.75
CA ASP A 100 21.73 23.86 -19.20
C ASP A 100 21.42 23.97 -20.70
N PRO A 101 21.80 22.97 -21.50
CA PRO A 101 21.48 22.98 -22.92
C PRO A 101 19.99 23.28 -23.13
N PRO A 102 19.62 24.03 -24.18
CA PRO A 102 18.21 24.36 -24.43
C PRO A 102 17.33 23.12 -24.66
N ASP A 103 17.96 21.97 -24.90
CA ASP A 103 17.32 20.68 -25.11
C ASP A 103 16.91 19.96 -23.81
N VAL A 104 17.35 20.39 -22.63
CA VAL A 104 17.07 19.65 -21.37
C VAL A 104 15.57 19.55 -21.09
N LEU A 105 15.13 18.37 -20.66
CA LEU A 105 13.73 18.10 -20.30
C LEU A 105 13.32 18.87 -19.02
N GLY A 106 12.01 19.00 -18.81
CA GLY A 106 11.45 19.75 -17.69
C GLY A 106 12.01 19.28 -16.34
N ARG A 107 12.73 20.17 -15.65
CA ARG A 107 13.44 19.86 -14.41
C ARG A 107 12.54 19.24 -13.35
N GLN A 108 11.36 19.81 -13.12
CA GLN A 108 10.43 19.33 -12.09
C GLN A 108 10.03 17.87 -12.34
N LYS A 109 9.66 17.51 -13.58
CA LYS A 109 9.27 16.13 -13.93
C LYS A 109 10.40 15.13 -13.70
N CYS A 110 11.64 15.54 -14.01
CA CYS A 110 12.80 14.72 -13.73
C CYS A 110 13.06 14.54 -12.23
N LEU A 111 12.85 15.59 -11.42
CA LEU A 111 12.94 15.51 -9.95
C LEU A 111 11.83 14.64 -9.37
N ASP A 112 10.59 14.75 -9.86
CA ASP A 112 9.47 13.90 -9.45
C ASP A 112 9.77 12.42 -9.74
N ALA A 113 10.40 12.12 -10.89
CA ALA A 113 10.84 10.76 -11.22
C ALA A 113 11.93 10.23 -10.27
N LEU A 114 12.85 11.09 -9.83
CA LEU A 114 13.85 10.73 -8.81
C LEU A 114 13.20 10.53 -7.43
N ALA A 115 12.20 11.35 -7.07
CA ALA A 115 11.41 11.15 -5.85
C ALA A 115 10.67 9.81 -5.91
N ALA A 116 9.98 9.51 -7.01
CA ALA A 116 9.30 8.23 -7.21
C ALA A 116 10.24 7.01 -7.09
N LEU A 117 11.48 7.12 -7.55
CA LEU A 117 12.52 6.09 -7.34
C LEU A 117 12.89 5.94 -5.87
N ARG A 118 13.07 7.05 -5.14
CA ARG A 118 13.34 7.01 -3.68
C ARG A 118 12.15 6.40 -2.94
N HIS A 119 10.93 6.79 -3.27
CA HIS A 119 9.71 6.25 -2.66
C HIS A 119 9.60 4.74 -2.90
N ALA A 120 9.87 4.25 -4.11
CA ALA A 120 9.86 2.82 -4.41
C ALA A 120 10.92 2.05 -3.61
N LYS A 121 12.14 2.58 -3.48
CA LYS A 121 13.21 1.98 -2.67
C LYS A 121 12.86 1.96 -1.18
N TRP A 122 12.39 3.09 -0.66
CA TRP A 122 11.95 3.20 0.73
C TRP A 122 10.82 2.21 1.03
N PHE A 123 9.82 2.15 0.15
CA PHE A 123 8.68 1.24 0.31
C PHE A 123 9.14 -0.22 0.38
N GLN A 124 10.04 -0.62 -0.52
CA GLN A 124 10.58 -1.96 -0.52
C GLN A 124 11.36 -2.28 0.76
N ALA A 125 12.08 -1.31 1.31
CA ALA A 125 12.88 -1.48 2.52
C ALA A 125 12.06 -1.42 3.82
N ARG A 126 10.93 -0.70 3.84
CA ARG A 126 10.21 -0.34 5.08
C ARG A 126 8.77 -0.89 5.14
N ALA A 127 8.05 -0.87 4.03
CA ALA A 127 6.63 -1.21 4.00
C ALA A 127 6.37 -2.63 3.47
N SER A 128 7.13 -3.11 2.48
CA SER A 128 6.87 -4.41 1.82
C SER A 128 6.92 -5.61 2.77
N SER A 129 7.83 -5.60 3.74
CA SER A 129 8.00 -6.70 4.72
C SER A 129 7.16 -6.51 5.99
N LEU A 130 6.51 -5.36 6.16
CA LEU A 130 5.69 -5.07 7.33
C LEU A 130 4.35 -5.80 7.21
N GLN A 131 4.06 -6.70 8.16
CA GLN A 131 2.86 -7.53 8.12
C GLN A 131 1.59 -6.69 7.93
N SER A 132 0.72 -7.12 7.02
CA SER A 132 -0.54 -6.47 6.66
C SER A 132 -0.41 -5.09 6.00
N CYS A 133 0.77 -4.45 5.98
CA CYS A 133 0.95 -3.08 5.48
C CYS A 133 0.50 -2.93 4.02
N VAL A 134 1.04 -3.75 3.12
CA VAL A 134 0.66 -3.74 1.68
C VAL A 134 -0.84 -3.96 1.50
N MET A 135 -1.45 -4.88 2.26
CA MET A 135 -2.88 -5.17 2.16
C MET A 135 -3.73 -3.99 2.65
N VAL A 136 -3.36 -3.37 3.77
CA VAL A 136 -4.06 -2.19 4.30
C VAL A 136 -3.93 -1.00 3.36
N ILE A 137 -2.76 -0.77 2.75
CA ILE A 137 -2.59 0.28 1.74
C ILE A 137 -3.50 0.01 0.53
N ARG A 138 -3.60 -1.24 0.04
CA ARG A 138 -4.53 -1.57 -1.05
C ARG A 138 -5.98 -1.29 -0.70
N ILE A 139 -6.43 -1.67 0.51
CA ILE A 139 -7.79 -1.40 1.00
C ILE A 139 -8.05 0.11 1.09
N LEU A 140 -7.10 0.88 1.61
CA LEU A 140 -7.27 2.33 1.74
C LEU A 140 -7.14 3.05 0.39
N ARG A 141 -6.35 2.55 -0.56
CA ARG A 141 -6.35 3.05 -1.94
C ARG A 141 -7.73 2.87 -2.58
N ASP A 142 -8.36 1.71 -2.43
CA ASP A 142 -9.72 1.46 -2.88
C ASP A 142 -10.73 2.41 -2.17
N LEU A 143 -10.56 2.64 -0.86
CA LEU A 143 -11.36 3.62 -0.13
C LEU A 143 -11.22 5.03 -0.72
N CYS A 144 -10.00 5.48 -1.03
CA CYS A 144 -9.73 6.76 -1.70
C CYS A 144 -10.35 6.84 -3.10
N GLN A 145 -10.53 5.71 -3.81
CA GLN A 145 -11.21 5.67 -5.11
C GLN A 145 -12.73 5.78 -4.98
N ARG A 146 -13.31 5.15 -3.95
CA ARG A 146 -14.77 5.11 -3.74
C ARG A 146 -15.32 6.30 -2.98
N VAL A 147 -14.54 6.91 -2.08
CA VAL A 147 -15.00 7.94 -1.15
C VAL A 147 -14.24 9.26 -1.43
N PRO A 148 -14.90 10.27 -2.05
CA PRO A 148 -14.26 11.53 -2.43
C PRO A 148 -13.56 12.27 -1.28
N THR A 149 -14.07 12.16 -0.04
CA THR A 149 -13.39 12.72 1.13
C THR A 149 -11.94 12.23 1.27
N TRP A 150 -11.71 10.94 1.03
CA TRP A 150 -10.41 10.30 1.16
C TRP A 150 -9.54 10.50 -0.09
N SER A 151 -10.10 10.86 -1.24
CA SER A 151 -9.34 11.05 -2.49
C SER A 151 -8.40 12.26 -2.44
N THR A 152 -8.59 13.16 -1.47
CA THR A 152 -7.71 14.32 -1.23
C THR A 152 -6.36 13.92 -0.63
N LEU A 153 -6.29 12.77 0.07
CA LEU A 153 -5.05 12.23 0.60
C LEU A 153 -4.19 11.68 -0.54
N ASN A 154 -3.04 12.32 -0.78
CA ASN A 154 -2.14 11.85 -1.84
C ASN A 154 -1.59 10.46 -1.53
N ALA A 155 -1.28 9.69 -2.59
CA ALA A 155 -0.87 8.29 -2.46
C ALA A 155 0.38 8.10 -1.58
N TRP A 156 1.34 9.03 -1.63
CA TRP A 156 2.56 8.93 -0.85
C TRP A 156 2.30 9.16 0.65
N ALA A 157 1.51 10.17 1.00
CA ALA A 157 1.07 10.40 2.37
C ALA A 157 0.30 9.19 2.94
N LEU A 158 -0.57 8.57 2.14
CA LEU A 158 -1.27 7.35 2.56
C LEU A 158 -0.31 6.20 2.86
N GLU A 159 0.68 5.96 1.99
CA GLU A 159 1.69 4.92 2.20
C GLU A 159 2.52 5.16 3.47
N LEU A 160 2.99 6.40 3.68
CA LEU A 160 3.74 6.81 4.87
C LEU A 160 2.91 6.67 6.14
N LEU A 161 1.65 7.11 6.11
CA LEU A 161 0.73 7.02 7.23
C LEU A 161 0.55 5.57 7.68
N VAL A 162 0.24 4.67 6.73
CA VAL A 162 0.02 3.25 7.04
C VAL A 162 1.30 2.62 7.59
N GLU A 163 2.45 2.83 6.95
CA GLU A 163 3.71 2.27 7.43
C GLU A 163 4.05 2.76 8.84
N LYS A 164 3.95 4.05 9.12
CA LYS A 164 4.26 4.63 10.44
C LYS A 164 3.32 4.11 11.52
N VAL A 165 2.02 4.06 11.23
CA VAL A 165 1.03 3.56 12.21
C VAL A 165 1.26 2.09 12.52
N LEU A 166 1.54 1.26 11.51
CA LEU A 166 1.74 -0.16 11.71
C LEU A 166 3.12 -0.49 12.31
N SER A 167 4.17 0.22 11.92
CA SER A 167 5.52 0.01 12.48
C SER A 167 5.60 0.41 13.96
N SER A 168 4.80 1.40 14.38
CA SER A 168 4.68 1.80 15.80
C SER A 168 4.02 0.75 16.71
N ALA A 169 3.39 -0.30 16.15
CA ALA A 169 2.68 -1.30 16.95
C ALA A 169 3.61 -2.22 17.74
N GLY A 170 4.88 -2.35 17.33
CA GLY A 170 5.87 -3.22 17.97
C GLY A 170 5.63 -4.72 17.82
N GLN A 171 4.49 -5.12 17.23
CA GLN A 171 4.14 -6.52 16.99
C GLN A 171 3.39 -6.68 15.66
N PRO A 172 3.48 -7.85 15.01
CA PRO A 172 2.72 -8.10 13.79
C PRO A 172 1.21 -8.16 14.07
N MET A 173 0.41 -7.55 13.19
CA MET A 173 -1.05 -7.49 13.33
C MET A 173 -1.74 -8.16 12.16
N PRO A 174 -2.87 -8.86 12.37
CA PRO A 174 -3.70 -9.35 11.29
C PRO A 174 -4.34 -8.17 10.52
N PRO A 175 -4.76 -8.35 9.26
CA PRO A 175 -5.23 -7.25 8.42
C PRO A 175 -6.39 -6.44 9.00
N GLY A 176 -7.33 -7.10 9.71
CA GLY A 176 -8.46 -6.43 10.36
C GLY A 176 -8.02 -5.46 11.46
N ASP A 177 -7.13 -5.90 12.35
CA ASP A 177 -6.60 -5.06 13.43
C ASP A 177 -5.68 -3.97 12.88
N ALA A 178 -4.88 -4.28 11.86
CA ALA A 178 -4.03 -3.32 11.18
C ALA A 178 -4.86 -2.18 10.54
N LEU A 179 -5.92 -2.51 9.80
CA LEU A 179 -6.82 -1.51 9.23
C LEU A 179 -7.50 -0.68 10.33
N ARG A 180 -8.01 -1.34 11.38
CA ARG A 180 -8.62 -0.66 12.52
C ARG A 180 -7.65 0.33 13.17
N ARG A 181 -6.39 -0.06 13.39
CA ARG A 181 -5.37 0.82 13.99
C ARG A 181 -5.09 2.05 13.13
N VAL A 182 -5.06 1.91 11.81
CA VAL A 182 -4.93 3.07 10.90
C VAL A 182 -6.13 4.00 11.02
N LEU A 183 -7.35 3.45 11.05
CA LEU A 183 -8.56 4.25 11.27
C LEU A 183 -8.54 4.95 12.65
N GLU A 184 -8.05 4.30 13.70
CA GLU A 184 -7.87 4.89 15.03
C GLU A 184 -6.89 6.06 15.02
N ALA A 185 -5.74 5.91 14.34
CA ALA A 185 -4.76 6.98 14.22
C ALA A 185 -5.33 8.21 13.49
N VAL A 186 -6.05 8.00 12.38
CA VAL A 186 -6.69 9.09 11.63
C VAL A 186 -7.83 9.71 12.45
N ALA A 187 -8.70 8.90 13.05
CA ALA A 187 -9.80 9.36 13.89
C ALA A 187 -9.32 10.15 15.13
N GLY A 188 -8.14 9.80 15.66
CA GLY A 188 -7.46 10.51 16.74
C GLY A 188 -6.82 11.84 16.33
N GLY A 189 -6.95 12.25 15.06
CA GLY A 189 -6.55 13.58 14.61
C GLY A 189 -5.08 13.69 14.18
N ILE A 190 -4.41 12.59 13.82
CA ILE A 190 -3.01 12.63 13.34
C ILE A 190 -2.82 13.50 12.08
N LEU A 191 -3.91 13.80 11.35
CA LEU A 191 -3.89 14.66 10.17
C LEU A 191 -4.26 16.12 10.49
N LEU A 192 -4.74 16.43 11.69
CA LEU A 192 -5.20 17.78 12.02
C LEU A 192 -4.02 18.77 12.19
N PRO A 193 -4.27 20.07 12.03
CA PRO A 193 -3.29 21.10 12.36
C PRO A 193 -2.78 20.97 13.80
N GLY A 194 -1.49 21.19 14.02
CA GLY A 194 -0.85 21.03 15.33
C GLY A 194 -0.38 19.60 15.66
N SER A 195 -0.69 18.61 14.81
CA SER A 195 -0.04 17.30 14.87
C SER A 195 1.43 17.38 14.41
N PRO A 196 2.27 16.38 14.74
CA PRO A 196 3.67 16.34 14.27
C PRO A 196 3.85 16.25 12.74
N GLY A 197 2.78 16.05 11.97
CA GLY A 197 2.82 15.85 10.51
C GLY A 197 3.39 14.49 10.09
N LEU A 198 3.53 14.28 8.77
CA LEU A 198 4.17 13.10 8.19
C LEU A 198 5.44 13.52 7.44
N VAL A 199 6.55 13.58 8.18
CA VAL A 199 7.86 13.88 7.58
C VAL A 199 8.22 12.84 6.52
N ASP A 200 8.53 13.31 5.32
CA ASP A 200 8.96 12.52 4.18
C ASP A 200 10.41 12.01 4.39
N PRO A 201 10.61 10.70 4.58
CA PRO A 201 11.95 10.12 4.80
C PRO A 201 12.80 10.07 3.52
N CYS A 202 12.22 10.39 2.36
CA CYS A 202 12.92 10.39 1.08
C CYS A 202 13.52 11.76 0.73
N GLU A 203 13.14 12.84 1.42
CA GLU A 203 13.70 14.17 1.22
C GLU A 203 14.80 14.52 2.23
N ARG A 204 15.75 15.36 1.79
CA ARG A 204 16.85 15.82 2.65
C ARG A 204 16.36 16.87 3.65
N GLU A 205 15.61 17.84 3.14
CA GLU A 205 14.96 18.85 3.97
C GLU A 205 13.69 18.26 4.59
N PRO A 206 13.29 18.69 5.80
CA PRO A 206 12.09 18.22 6.45
C PRO A 206 10.85 18.69 5.68
N VAL A 207 10.32 17.81 4.81
CA VAL A 207 9.09 18.03 4.04
C VAL A 207 7.94 17.26 4.68
N ASP A 208 6.82 17.93 4.96
CA ASP A 208 5.59 17.26 5.39
C ASP A 208 4.83 16.73 4.17
N ALA A 209 4.64 15.41 4.09
CA ALA A 209 3.88 14.76 3.03
C ALA A 209 2.39 15.15 3.03
N LEU A 210 1.89 15.74 4.13
CA LEU A 210 0.52 16.26 4.24
C LEU A 210 0.39 17.71 3.78
N ALA A 211 1.47 18.41 3.42
CA ALA A 211 1.44 19.86 3.15
C ALA A 211 0.41 20.31 2.09
N GLY A 212 0.03 19.43 1.16
CA GLY A 212 -1.00 19.71 0.15
C GLY A 212 -2.46 19.62 0.63
N LEU A 213 -2.71 19.14 1.85
CA LEU A 213 -4.06 19.04 2.42
C LEU A 213 -4.49 20.34 3.10
N THR A 214 -5.67 20.83 2.73
CA THR A 214 -6.33 21.94 3.40
C THR A 214 -6.84 21.53 4.78
N ASP A 215 -7.01 22.50 5.67
CA ASP A 215 -7.55 22.25 7.03
C ASP A 215 -8.94 21.61 6.98
N GLN A 216 -9.79 22.03 6.04
CA GLN A 216 -11.10 21.41 5.83
C GLN A 216 -10.98 19.95 5.39
N ALA A 217 -10.10 19.63 4.45
CA ALA A 217 -9.91 18.24 4.02
C ALA A 217 -9.39 17.36 5.15
N ARG A 218 -8.52 17.89 6.02
CA ARG A 218 -8.00 17.20 7.21
C ARG A 218 -9.13 16.90 8.19
N GLU A 219 -10.02 17.87 8.45
CA GLU A 219 -11.20 17.69 9.30
C GLU A 219 -12.16 16.63 8.70
N ASP A 220 -12.47 16.74 7.41
CA ASP A 220 -13.41 15.83 6.74
C ASP A 220 -12.90 14.38 6.75
N ILE A 221 -11.61 14.15 6.48
CA ILE A 221 -11.00 12.82 6.57
C ILE A 221 -11.05 12.31 8.02
N THR A 222 -10.76 13.17 9.00
CA THR A 222 -10.78 12.81 10.43
C THR A 222 -12.19 12.40 10.86
N ALA A 223 -13.21 13.19 10.55
CA ALA A 223 -14.62 12.89 10.83
C ALA A 223 -15.08 11.61 10.11
N SER A 224 -14.67 11.40 8.86
CA SER A 224 -14.94 10.18 8.10
C SER A 224 -14.31 8.94 8.77
N ALA A 225 -13.07 9.03 9.22
CA ALA A 225 -12.37 7.97 9.95
C ALA A 225 -13.03 7.67 11.31
N GLN A 226 -13.47 8.69 12.05
CA GLN A 226 -14.21 8.51 13.30
C GLN A 226 -15.53 7.75 13.08
N HIS A 227 -16.23 8.02 11.96
CA HIS A 227 -17.42 7.25 11.60
C HIS A 227 -17.08 5.81 11.21
N ALA A 228 -16.08 5.62 10.34
CA ALA A 228 -15.63 4.30 9.92
C ALA A 228 -15.19 3.44 11.10
N LEU A 229 -14.47 4.00 12.07
CA LEU A 229 -14.04 3.32 13.28
C LEU A 229 -15.23 2.82 14.12
N ARG A 230 -16.28 3.64 14.29
CA ARG A 230 -17.52 3.22 14.95
C ARG A 230 -18.20 2.08 14.20
N LEU A 231 -18.28 2.15 12.87
CA LEU A 231 -18.80 1.05 12.06
C LEU A 231 -18.01 -0.25 12.29
N VAL A 232 -16.68 -0.18 12.32
CA VAL A 232 -15.82 -1.34 12.63
C VAL A 232 -16.12 -1.89 14.03
N ALA A 233 -16.20 -1.03 15.04
CA ALA A 233 -16.50 -1.43 16.43
C ALA A 233 -17.86 -2.13 16.55
N PHE A 234 -18.87 -1.66 15.82
CA PHE A 234 -20.22 -2.26 15.78
C PHE A 234 -20.38 -3.36 14.72
N ARG A 235 -19.27 -3.98 14.27
CA ARG A 235 -19.26 -5.12 13.32
C ARG A 235 -19.88 -4.81 11.94
N GLN A 236 -19.85 -3.55 11.53
CA GLN A 236 -20.34 -3.04 10.24
C GLN A 236 -19.19 -2.68 9.28
N ILE A 237 -18.03 -3.36 9.40
CA ILE A 237 -16.85 -3.10 8.55
C ILE A 237 -17.14 -3.25 7.04
N HIS A 238 -18.09 -4.11 6.65
CA HIS A 238 -18.51 -4.28 5.26
C HIS A 238 -18.98 -2.97 4.62
N LYS A 239 -19.60 -2.06 5.39
CA LYS A 239 -19.99 -0.72 4.91
C LYS A 239 -18.76 0.16 4.60
N VAL A 240 -17.72 0.08 5.43
CA VAL A 240 -16.45 0.81 5.20
C VAL A 240 -15.75 0.27 3.96
N LEU A 241 -15.77 -1.06 3.79
CA LEU A 241 -15.20 -1.75 2.63
C LEU A 241 -16.04 -1.65 1.36
N GLY A 242 -17.25 -1.06 1.43
CA GLY A 242 -18.13 -0.93 0.27
C GLY A 242 -18.60 -2.27 -0.29
N MET A 243 -18.82 -3.26 0.57
CA MET A 243 -19.23 -4.61 0.18
C MET A 243 -20.42 -5.10 1.00
N ASP A 244 -21.06 -6.15 0.52
CA ASP A 244 -22.09 -6.86 1.27
C ASP A 244 -21.49 -7.60 2.48
N PRO A 245 -22.26 -7.77 3.57
CA PRO A 245 -21.82 -8.57 4.70
C PRO A 245 -21.55 -10.01 4.26
N LEU A 246 -20.40 -10.54 4.67
CA LEU A 246 -20.08 -11.95 4.43
C LEU A 246 -21.09 -12.87 5.14
N PRO A 247 -21.42 -14.03 4.56
CA PRO A 247 -22.30 -14.99 5.19
C PRO A 247 -21.71 -15.45 6.54
N PRO A 248 -22.54 -15.70 7.56
CA PRO A 248 -22.07 -16.18 8.84
C PRO A 248 -21.33 -17.52 8.65
N PRO A 249 -20.22 -17.75 9.37
CA PRO A 249 -19.47 -18.99 9.25
C PRO A 249 -20.37 -20.18 9.59
N LYS A 250 -20.42 -21.18 8.69
CA LYS A 250 -21.25 -22.40 8.83
C LYS A 250 -20.97 -23.18 10.13
N PHE A 251 -19.76 -23.04 10.66
CA PHE A 251 -19.36 -23.60 11.95
C PHE A 251 -18.97 -22.45 12.87
N ALA A 252 -19.97 -21.77 13.44
CA ALA A 252 -19.74 -20.96 14.62
C ALA A 252 -19.26 -21.91 15.73
N ARG A 253 -17.93 -22.04 15.92
CA ARG A 253 -17.40 -22.59 17.16
C ARG A 253 -18.04 -21.75 18.26
N ASN A 254 -18.92 -22.37 19.05
CA ASN A 254 -19.63 -21.76 20.17
C ASN A 254 -18.65 -21.28 21.23
N LEU A 255 -17.93 -20.18 20.96
CA LEU A 255 -17.09 -19.47 21.92
C LEU A 255 -17.95 -18.65 22.90
N MET A 256 -19.26 -18.53 22.64
CA MET A 256 -20.23 -17.75 23.43
C MET A 256 -20.94 -18.56 24.53
N ASN A 257 -20.53 -19.80 24.82
CA ASN A 257 -21.06 -20.55 25.96
C ASN A 257 -20.23 -20.44 27.25
N ARG A 258 -19.16 -19.62 27.29
CA ARG A 258 -18.61 -19.17 28.58
C ARG A 258 -19.50 -18.05 29.14
N LYS A 259 -20.68 -18.47 29.62
CA LYS A 259 -21.58 -17.68 30.46
C LYS A 259 -20.72 -17.07 31.57
N ARG A 260 -20.49 -15.74 31.56
CA ARG A 260 -19.99 -15.03 32.74
C ARG A 260 -20.95 -15.36 33.87
N ARG A 261 -20.50 -16.13 34.86
CA ARG A 261 -21.24 -16.31 36.12
C ARG A 261 -21.46 -14.91 36.68
N ARG A 262 -22.72 -14.48 36.66
CA ARG A 262 -23.18 -13.32 37.41
C ARG A 262 -23.32 -13.83 38.84
N ASP A 263 -22.45 -13.39 39.74
CA ASP A 263 -22.60 -13.69 41.16
C ASP A 263 -23.92 -13.07 41.63
N GLY A 264 -24.80 -13.92 42.18
CA GLY A 264 -26.16 -13.53 42.59
C GLY A 264 -27.08 -14.73 42.81
N GLU A 265 -26.94 -15.32 44.01
CA GLU A 265 -27.95 -15.99 44.85
C GLU A 265 -28.66 -17.30 44.43
N ALA A 266 -28.46 -18.28 45.33
CA ALA A 266 -29.37 -19.32 45.84
C ALA A 266 -30.04 -20.33 44.88
N ASN A 267 -29.66 -21.61 44.98
CA ASN A 267 -30.47 -22.59 45.72
C ASN A 267 -29.75 -23.96 45.82
N GLU A 268 -29.93 -24.61 46.97
CA GLU A 268 -29.53 -25.98 47.28
C GLU A 268 -30.26 -27.00 46.40
N ALA A 269 -29.52 -27.97 45.85
CA ALA A 269 -29.99 -29.33 45.56
C ALA A 269 -28.77 -30.20 45.21
N GLU A 270 -28.28 -30.92 46.22
CA GLU A 270 -27.31 -32.00 46.07
C GLU A 270 -27.90 -33.20 45.32
N GLY A 271 -27.02 -33.99 44.68
CA GLY A 271 -27.23 -35.43 44.52
C GLY A 271 -27.43 -35.93 43.10
N ALA A 272 -26.33 -35.93 42.33
CA ALA A 272 -26.24 -36.63 41.06
C ALA A 272 -26.09 -38.15 41.25
N ASP A 273 -26.91 -38.87 40.47
CA ASP A 273 -26.57 -39.97 39.57
C ASP A 273 -26.20 -41.38 40.09
N GLY A 274 -26.79 -42.37 39.40
CA GLY A 274 -26.40 -43.78 39.40
C GLY A 274 -25.03 -43.96 38.71
N LYS A 275 -24.44 -45.15 38.58
CA LYS A 275 -25.01 -46.46 38.27
C LYS A 275 -23.88 -47.49 38.43
N LYS A 276 -24.22 -48.67 38.95
CA LYS A 276 -23.34 -49.83 39.17
C LYS A 276 -23.17 -50.70 37.91
N ASP A 277 -22.04 -51.41 37.92
CA ASP A 277 -21.69 -52.70 37.31
C ASP A 277 -21.40 -52.78 35.80
N LYS A 278 -20.47 -53.59 35.29
CA LYS A 278 -19.31 -54.41 35.75
C LYS A 278 -18.88 -55.19 34.50
N LYS A 279 -17.58 -55.34 34.16
CA LYS A 279 -16.91 -56.66 33.96
C LYS A 279 -15.44 -56.54 33.52
N GLU A 280 -14.68 -57.44 34.14
CA GLU A 280 -13.25 -57.75 34.11
C GLU A 280 -12.71 -58.34 32.79
N GLU A 281 -11.50 -57.89 32.44
CA GLU A 281 -10.23 -58.65 32.38
C GLU A 281 -10.01 -59.83 31.38
N GLN A 282 -8.76 -59.82 30.88
CA GLN A 282 -7.90 -60.90 30.35
C GLN A 282 -7.86 -61.17 28.83
N ALA A 283 -6.74 -60.78 28.20
CA ALA A 283 -6.00 -61.65 27.27
C ALA A 283 -4.52 -61.19 27.10
N LYS A 284 -3.65 -61.94 27.78
CA LYS A 284 -2.33 -62.47 27.38
C LYS A 284 -1.45 -61.72 26.37
N VAL A 285 -0.25 -61.40 26.88
CA VAL A 285 1.02 -61.18 26.19
C VAL A 285 1.41 -62.41 25.36
N THR A 286 1.75 -62.20 24.08
CA THR A 286 2.56 -63.12 23.28
C THR A 286 3.62 -62.34 22.51
N GLU A 287 4.87 -62.56 22.90
CA GLU A 287 6.11 -62.27 22.17
C GLU A 287 6.13 -62.97 20.80
N PRO A 288 6.90 -62.43 19.82
CA PRO A 288 7.59 -63.31 18.89
C PRO A 288 9.09 -63.02 18.91
N ALA A 289 9.87 -63.99 19.38
CA ALA A 289 11.28 -64.12 19.04
C ALA A 289 11.42 -65.13 17.89
N ALA A 290 12.25 -64.75 16.93
CA ALA A 290 12.59 -65.46 15.71
C ALA A 290 13.23 -66.84 15.93
N LYS A 291 13.08 -67.76 14.97
CA LYS A 291 14.12 -68.13 13.99
C LYS A 291 13.74 -69.43 13.24
N ALA A 292 13.97 -69.40 11.92
CA ALA A 292 13.99 -70.52 10.97
C ALA A 292 12.66 -71.23 10.69
#